data_AF-A0A2S2N666-F1
#
_entry.id   AF-A0A2S2N666-F1
#
_cell.length_a   1.000
_cell.length_b   1.000
_cell.length_c   1.000
_cell.angle_alpha   90.00
_cell.angle_beta   90.00
_cell.angle_gamma   90.00
#
_symmetry.space_group_name_H-M   'P 1'
#
loop_
_entity.id
_entity.type
_entity.pdbx_description
1 polymer ?
#
loop_
_entity_poly.entity_id
_entity_poly.type
_entity_poly.pdbx_seq_one_letter_code
_entity_poly.pdbx_strand_id
1 'polypeptide(L)'
;PHGDYGYGSGRPCVLVKVNRVINFFPGKNKSINIVCAAKHEEDAALLGPLNLFPPNGTIDLMYFPYYGKRVHVNYTQPVVAVQFSNATANVDHHVECRLNAAGLRTDDERDKFAGRVAFR
;
A
#
# COMPACT_ATOMS: atom_id res chain seq x y z
N PRO A 1 23.01 10.70 2.11
CA PRO A 1 22.02 11.37 1.22
C PRO A 1 20.63 10.72 1.40
N HIS A 2 19.72 11.40 2.11
CA HIS A 2 18.38 10.89 2.46
C HIS A 2 17.27 11.36 1.49
N GLY A 3 17.62 11.64 0.23
CA GLY A 3 16.69 12.23 -0.75
C GLY A 3 16.16 11.27 -1.81
N ASP A 4 16.66 10.04 -1.86
CA ASP A 4 16.37 9.08 -2.93
C ASP A 4 15.46 7.92 -2.48
N TYR A 5 14.91 7.97 -1.27
CA TYR A 5 14.03 6.93 -0.72
C TYR A 5 14.64 5.51 -0.77
N GLY A 6 15.97 5.37 -0.69
CA GLY A 6 16.65 4.07 -0.67
C GLY A 6 16.89 3.45 -2.05
N TYR A 7 16.55 4.13 -3.14
CA TYR A 7 16.77 3.62 -4.49
C TYR A 7 18.26 3.44 -4.80
N GLY A 8 19.13 4.37 -4.40
CA GLY A 8 20.57 4.31 -4.67
C GLY A 8 21.32 3.24 -3.88
N SER A 9 20.73 2.73 -2.79
CA SER A 9 21.30 1.64 -1.99
C SER A 9 20.72 0.26 -2.32
N GLY A 10 19.89 0.16 -3.36
CA GLY A 10 19.20 -1.09 -3.73
C GLY A 10 18.12 -1.52 -2.74
N ARG A 11 17.64 -0.60 -1.89
CA ARG A 11 16.59 -0.82 -0.89
C ARG A 11 15.46 0.20 -1.09
N PRO A 12 14.79 0.19 -2.25
CA PRO A 12 13.82 1.21 -2.61
C PRO A 12 12.65 1.21 -1.63
N CYS A 13 12.04 2.39 -1.47
CA CYS A 13 10.81 2.57 -0.71
C CYS A 13 9.71 3.10 -1.63
N VAL A 14 8.65 2.31 -1.78
CA VAL A 14 7.50 2.60 -2.63
C VAL A 14 6.35 3.10 -1.77
N LEU A 15 5.72 4.20 -2.16
CA LEU A 15 4.55 4.75 -1.45
C LEU A 15 3.26 4.20 -2.04
N VAL A 16 2.49 3.48 -1.23
CA VAL A 16 1.15 3.02 -1.55
C VAL A 16 0.14 4.02 -0.99
N LYS A 17 -0.74 4.53 -1.85
CA LYS A 17 -1.80 5.47 -1.47
C LYS A 17 -3.18 4.83 -1.61
N VAL A 18 -4.11 5.24 -0.75
CA VAL A 18 -5.52 4.88 -0.89
C VAL A 18 -6.24 5.99 -1.66
N ASN A 19 -7.10 5.59 -2.61
CA ASN A 19 -7.91 6.55 -3.37
C ASN A 19 -8.91 7.29 -2.48
N ARG A 20 -9.10 8.58 -2.74
CA ARG A 20 -10.04 9.42 -2.01
C ARG A 20 -11.44 9.20 -2.55
N VAL A 21 -12.32 8.60 -1.75
CA VAL A 21 -13.73 8.34 -2.11
C VAL A 21 -14.62 9.10 -1.12
N ILE A 22 -15.57 9.87 -1.64
CA ILE A 22 -16.48 10.67 -0.81
C ILE A 22 -17.40 9.74 -0.02
N ASN A 23 -17.59 9.99 1.28
CA ASN A 23 -18.43 9.18 2.18
C ASN A 23 -18.03 7.70 2.25
N PHE A 24 -16.73 7.40 2.11
CA PHE A 24 -16.21 6.05 2.27
C PHE A 24 -15.84 5.77 3.74
N PHE A 25 -16.41 4.70 4.29
CA PHE A 25 -16.20 4.24 5.67
C PHE A 25 -15.53 2.86 5.66
N PRO A 26 -14.19 2.81 5.65
CA PRO A 26 -13.49 1.53 5.61
C PRO A 26 -13.62 0.76 6.93
N GLY A 27 -13.62 -0.57 6.84
CA GLY A 27 -13.37 -1.44 7.99
C GLY A 27 -14.52 -1.61 8.99
N LYS A 28 -15.70 -1.00 8.78
CA LYS A 28 -16.84 -1.08 9.73
C LYS A 28 -16.41 -0.78 11.19
N ASN A 29 -15.66 0.30 11.39
CA ASN A 29 -15.04 0.70 12.67
C ASN A 29 -13.95 -0.25 13.21
N LYS A 30 -13.43 -1.17 12.39
CA LYS A 30 -12.25 -1.96 12.70
C LYS A 30 -11.01 -1.37 12.03
N SER A 31 -9.84 -1.69 12.58
CA SER A 31 -8.56 -1.30 12.01
C SER A 31 -8.42 -1.78 10.56
N ILE A 32 -7.73 -0.96 9.76
CA ILE A 32 -7.42 -1.26 8.38
C ILE A 32 -5.93 -1.11 8.15
N ASN A 33 -5.41 -1.88 7.21
CA ASN A 33 -3.99 -1.82 6.86
C ASN A 33 -3.72 -2.22 5.42
N ILE A 34 -2.56 -1.80 4.91
CA ILE A 34 -2.00 -2.30 3.66
C ILE A 34 -1.17 -3.55 3.97
N VAL A 35 -1.40 -4.60 3.21
CA VAL A 35 -0.61 -5.84 3.24
C VAL A 35 0.04 -6.00 1.88
N CYS A 36 1.35 -6.18 1.84
CA CYS A 36 2.10 -6.39 0.61
C CYS A 36 2.84 -7.74 0.65
N ALA A 37 2.86 -8.44 -0.47
CA ALA A 37 3.57 -9.70 -0.63
C ALA A 37 4.02 -9.87 -2.08
N ALA A 38 4.90 -10.85 -2.32
CA ALA A 38 5.16 -11.32 -3.67
C ALA A 38 3.86 -11.85 -4.30
N LYS A 39 3.64 -11.50 -5.56
CA LYS A 39 2.46 -11.92 -6.31
C LYS A 39 2.54 -13.40 -6.71
N HIS A 40 3.76 -13.88 -7.00
CA HIS A 40 4.06 -15.25 -7.35
C HIS A 40 4.92 -15.90 -6.27
N GLU A 41 4.75 -17.20 -6.05
CA GLU A 41 5.47 -17.94 -5.01
C GLU A 41 6.99 -18.02 -5.29
N GLU A 42 7.36 -18.12 -6.56
CA GLU A 42 8.76 -18.08 -7.04
C GLU A 42 9.47 -16.76 -6.69
N ASP A 43 8.74 -15.64 -6.72
CA ASP A 43 9.26 -14.32 -6.37
C ASP A 43 9.40 -14.13 -4.85
N ALA A 44 8.64 -14.88 -4.03
CA ALA A 44 8.60 -14.69 -2.58
C ALA A 44 9.96 -14.91 -1.93
N ALA A 45 10.70 -15.93 -2.38
CA ALA A 45 12.04 -16.24 -1.88
C ALA A 45 13.06 -15.16 -2.28
N LEU A 46 12.93 -14.59 -3.48
CA LEU A 46 13.87 -13.62 -4.05
C LEU A 46 13.61 -12.19 -3.56
N LEU A 47 12.36 -11.85 -3.29
CA LEU A 47 11.91 -10.55 -2.78
C LEU A 47 12.34 -10.35 -1.31
N GLY A 48 12.27 -11.42 -0.52
CA GLY A 48 12.50 -11.36 0.92
C GLY A 48 11.43 -10.57 1.68
N PRO A 49 11.67 -10.26 2.97
CA PRO A 49 10.70 -9.56 3.79
C PRO A 49 10.58 -8.07 3.41
N LEU A 50 9.34 -7.59 3.36
CA LEU A 50 9.01 -6.17 3.16
C LEU A 50 8.79 -5.48 4.50
N ASN A 51 9.37 -4.28 4.64
CA ASN A 51 9.14 -3.42 5.80
C ASN A 51 8.07 -2.38 5.48
N LEU A 52 7.08 -2.23 6.36
CA LEU A 52 5.98 -1.29 6.20
C LEU A 52 6.08 -0.13 7.19
N PHE A 53 5.80 1.08 6.72
CA PHE A 53 5.78 2.29 7.51
C PHE A 53 4.47 3.06 7.26
N PRO A 54 3.60 3.25 8.26
CA PRO A 54 3.74 2.82 9.67
C PRO A 54 3.82 1.30 9.85
N PRO A 55 4.28 0.80 11.02
CA PRO A 55 4.37 -0.63 11.29
C PRO A 55 3.04 -1.34 11.02
N ASN A 56 3.12 -2.55 10.46
CA ASN A 56 1.98 -3.35 10.00
C ASN A 56 1.15 -2.72 8.86
N GLY A 57 1.63 -1.63 8.25
CA GLY A 57 0.94 -0.91 7.18
C GLY A 57 -0.37 -0.26 7.62
N THR A 58 -0.51 0.05 8.90
CA THR A 58 -1.75 0.58 9.47
C THR A 58 -2.10 1.95 8.90
N ILE A 59 -3.39 2.20 8.75
CA ILE A 59 -3.93 3.49 8.37
C ILE A 59 -4.91 3.92 9.45
N ASP A 60 -4.70 5.12 9.99
CA ASP A 60 -5.60 5.69 11.00
C ASP A 60 -6.97 5.99 10.38
N LEU A 61 -8.04 5.58 11.08
CA LEU A 61 -9.40 5.84 10.63
C LEU A 61 -9.76 7.33 10.70
N MET A 62 -8.99 8.18 11.40
CA MET A 62 -9.20 9.62 11.44
C MET A 62 -9.13 10.30 10.06
N TYR A 63 -8.49 9.66 9.08
CA TYR A 63 -8.45 10.14 7.70
C TYR A 63 -9.76 9.87 6.92
N PHE A 64 -10.74 9.20 7.53
CA PHE A 64 -12.01 8.83 6.92
C PHE A 64 -13.22 9.29 7.76
N PRO A 65 -14.36 9.60 7.13
CA PRO A 65 -14.57 9.66 5.69
C PRO A 65 -14.03 10.98 5.09
N TYR A 66 -13.72 10.94 3.79
CA TYR A 66 -13.44 12.14 3.03
C TYR A 66 -14.76 12.78 2.55
N TYR A 67 -14.94 14.08 2.74
CA TYR A 67 -16.17 14.80 2.34
C TYR A 67 -16.01 15.65 1.06
N GLY A 68 -14.91 15.46 0.32
CA GLY A 68 -14.65 16.20 -0.92
C GLY A 68 -13.82 17.47 -0.72
N LYS A 69 -13.23 17.95 -1.82
CA LYS A 69 -12.23 19.03 -1.81
C LYS A 69 -12.76 20.37 -1.31
N ARG A 70 -14.07 20.63 -1.50
CA ARG A 70 -14.72 21.87 -1.03
C ARG A 70 -14.81 21.94 0.48
N VAL A 71 -15.10 20.82 1.13
CA VAL A 71 -15.24 20.73 2.60
C VAL A 71 -13.87 20.55 3.24
N HIS A 72 -13.06 19.63 2.71
CA HIS A 72 -11.70 19.39 3.20
C HIS A 72 -10.64 19.90 2.20
N VAL A 73 -10.43 21.21 2.19
CA VAL A 73 -9.48 21.89 1.27
C VAL A 73 -8.05 21.37 1.45
N ASN A 74 -7.63 21.15 2.71
CA ASN A 74 -6.28 20.71 3.07
C ASN A 74 -6.22 19.20 3.40
N TYR A 75 -7.11 18.39 2.83
CA TYR A 75 -7.07 16.95 3.06
C TYR A 75 -5.82 16.33 2.42
N THR A 76 -5.04 15.64 3.24
CA THR A 76 -3.91 14.80 2.81
C THR A 76 -4.30 13.35 2.96
N GLN A 77 -4.14 12.57 1.88
CA GLN A 77 -4.46 11.15 1.91
C GLN A 77 -3.43 10.39 2.75
N PRO A 78 -3.85 9.34 3.47
CA PRO A 78 -2.90 8.46 4.13
C PRO A 78 -2.08 7.71 3.08
N VAL A 79 -0.80 7.51 3.40
CA VAL A 79 0.15 6.73 2.60
C VAL A 79 0.85 5.72 3.49
N VAL A 80 1.21 4.58 2.90
CA VAL A 80 2.04 3.56 3.54
C VAL A 80 3.29 3.38 2.69
N ALA A 81 4.46 3.46 3.33
CA ALA A 81 5.74 3.20 2.71
C ALA A 81 6.05 1.70 2.77
N VAL A 82 6.43 1.12 1.63
CA VAL A 82 6.82 -0.28 1.47
C VAL A 82 8.30 -0.29 1.10
N GLN A 83 9.14 -0.68 2.05
CA GLN A 83 10.58 -0.74 1.87
C GLN A 83 11.03 -2.16 1.59
N PHE A 84 11.83 -2.30 0.54
CA PHE A 84 12.48 -3.53 0.13
C PHE A 84 13.78 -3.66 0.92
N SER A 85 13.85 -4.63 1.83
CA SER A 85 14.98 -4.75 2.76
C SER A 85 16.17 -5.49 2.14
N ASN A 86 15.90 -6.59 1.44
CA ASN A 86 16.91 -7.49 0.88
C ASN A 86 16.40 -8.21 -0.38
N ALA A 87 15.87 -7.43 -1.33
CA ALA A 87 15.44 -7.98 -2.61
C ALA A 87 16.65 -8.33 -3.48
N THR A 88 16.56 -9.47 -4.17
CA THR A 88 17.63 -9.97 -5.04
C THR A 88 17.81 -9.05 -6.25
N ALA A 89 19.03 -8.57 -6.49
CA ALA A 89 19.32 -7.71 -7.62
C ALA A 89 19.24 -8.46 -8.97
N ASN A 90 19.00 -7.72 -10.05
CA ASN A 90 18.92 -8.24 -11.44
C ASN A 90 17.81 -9.27 -11.68
N VAL A 91 16.74 -9.22 -10.88
CA VAL A 91 15.54 -10.05 -11.04
C VAL A 91 14.32 -9.12 -11.04
N ASP A 92 13.32 -9.44 -11.86
CA ASP A 92 12.03 -8.76 -11.85
C ASP A 92 11.20 -9.28 -10.66
N HIS A 93 10.81 -8.38 -9.76
CA HIS A 93 10.02 -8.75 -8.57
C HIS A 93 8.56 -8.34 -8.75
N HIS A 94 7.64 -9.30 -8.81
CA HIS A 94 6.21 -8.95 -8.85
C HIS A 94 5.66 -8.81 -7.44
N VAL A 95 5.30 -7.58 -7.06
CA VAL A 95 4.74 -7.28 -5.73
C VAL A 95 3.28 -6.90 -5.86
N GLU A 96 2.45 -7.41 -4.96
CA GLU A 96 1.06 -7.01 -4.83
C GLU A 96 0.77 -6.50 -3.42
N CYS A 97 0.21 -5.29 -3.36
CA CYS A 97 -0.27 -4.67 -2.13
C CYS A 97 -1.80 -4.61 -2.14
N ARG A 98 -2.43 -4.98 -1.03
CA ARG A 98 -3.88 -5.01 -0.86
C ARG A 98 -4.30 -4.22 0.37
N LEU A 99 -5.41 -3.49 0.26
CA LEU A 99 -6.05 -2.87 1.41
C LEU A 99 -6.89 -3.92 2.13
N ASN A 100 -6.51 -4.26 3.35
CA ASN A 100 -7.25 -5.15 4.23
C ASN A 100 -8.19 -4.33 5.11
N ALA A 101 -9.50 -4.49 4.87
CA ALA A 101 -10.55 -3.81 5.60
C ALA A 101 -11.81 -4.67 5.63
N ALA A 102 -12.49 -4.75 6.77
CA ALA A 102 -13.73 -5.53 6.88
C ALA A 102 -14.80 -5.05 5.89
N GLY A 103 -15.29 -5.97 5.05
CA GLY A 103 -16.32 -5.68 4.05
C GLY A 103 -15.79 -5.07 2.74
N LEU A 104 -14.48 -4.90 2.58
CA LEU A 104 -13.89 -4.51 1.31
C LEU A 104 -13.57 -5.75 0.48
N ARG A 105 -14.10 -5.79 -0.75
CA ARG A 105 -13.80 -6.84 -1.71
C ARG A 105 -12.66 -6.39 -2.62
N THR A 106 -11.56 -7.13 -2.63
CA THR A 106 -10.32 -6.78 -3.37
C THR A 106 -9.98 -7.76 -4.47
N ASP A 107 -10.90 -8.67 -4.84
CA ASP A 107 -10.71 -9.77 -5.81
C ASP A 107 -11.44 -9.54 -7.15
N ASP A 108 -11.77 -8.30 -7.51
CA ASP A 108 -12.39 -8.02 -8.80
C ASP A 108 -11.37 -8.19 -9.94
N GLU A 109 -11.63 -9.10 -10.88
CA GLU A 109 -10.76 -9.36 -12.04
C GLU A 109 -10.90 -8.31 -13.15
N ARG A 110 -12.03 -7.59 -13.20
CA ARG A 110 -12.25 -6.52 -14.18
C ARG A 110 -11.53 -5.24 -13.77
N ASP A 111 -11.51 -4.96 -12.47
CA ASP A 111 -10.76 -3.83 -11.91
C ASP A 111 -9.60 -4.33 -11.01
N LYS A 112 -8.45 -4.51 -11.65
CA LYS A 112 -7.21 -4.95 -10.99
C LYS A 112 -6.61 -3.92 -10.02
N PHE A 113 -7.18 -2.72 -9.95
CA PHE A 113 -6.76 -1.65 -9.03
C PHE A 113 -7.79 -1.37 -7.92
N ALA A 114 -8.90 -2.12 -7.89
CA ALA A 114 -9.92 -1.99 -6.85
C ALA A 114 -9.43 -2.61 -5.53
N GLY A 115 -8.89 -1.78 -4.65
CA GLY A 115 -8.43 -2.18 -3.32
C GLY A 115 -7.16 -3.03 -3.32
N ARG A 116 -6.52 -3.21 -4.48
CA ARG A 116 -5.19 -3.80 -4.64
C ARG A 116 -4.37 -3.04 -5.69
N VAL A 117 -3.06 -3.21 -5.67
CA VAL A 117 -2.15 -2.71 -6.70
C VAL A 117 -1.03 -3.72 -6.87
N ALA A 118 -0.79 -4.12 -8.11
CA ALA A 118 0.36 -4.94 -8.48
C ALA A 118 1.36 -4.10 -9.27
N PHE A 119 2.64 -4.21 -8.94
CA PHE A 119 3.72 -3.52 -9.63
C PHE A 119 4.94 -4.45 -9.75
N ARG A 120 5.85 -4.06 -10.64
CA ARG A 120 7.13 -4.72 -10.91
C ARG A 120 8.24 -3.68 -10.84
#